data_AF-A0A957RIR1-F1
#
_entry.id   AF-A0A957RIR1-F1
#
_cell.length_a   1.000
_cell.length_b   1.000
_cell.length_c   1.000
_cell.angle_alpha   90.00
_cell.angle_beta   90.00
_cell.angle_gamma   90.00
#
_symmetry.space_group_name_H-M   'P 1'
#
loop_
_entity.id
_entity.type
_entity.pdbx_description
1 polymer ?
#
loop_
_entity_poly.entity_id
_entity_poly.type
_entity_poly.pdbx_seq_one_letter_code
_entity_poly.pdbx_strand_id
1 'polypeptide(L)' 'GDLYATLLATPASTSFEIKGLRCAPDTEIKLLGGPQSLAWRATDAGVAVTLPGPPSDSPAHALR' A
#
# COMPACT_ATOMS: atom_id res chain seq x y z
N GLY A 1 -9.53 -7.66 11.93
CA GLY A 1 -10.38 -7.55 10.73
C GLY A 1 -9.56 -6.85 9.68
N ASP A 2 -9.79 -7.15 8.40
CA ASP A 2 -8.95 -6.68 7.31
C ASP A 2 -9.56 -5.43 6.65
N LEU A 3 -8.72 -4.47 6.28
CA LEU A 3 -9.10 -3.32 5.44
C LEU A 3 -8.52 -3.55 4.05
N TYR A 4 -9.32 -3.35 3.01
CA TYR A 4 -8.83 -3.42 1.63
C TYR A 4 -8.80 -2.02 1.03
N ALA A 5 -7.69 -1.67 0.39
CA ALA A 5 -7.52 -0.41 -0.34
C ALA A 5 -7.14 -0.70 -1.79
N THR A 6 -7.84 -0.07 -2.74
CA THR A 6 -7.60 -0.30 -4.16
C THR A 6 -7.00 0.95 -4.79
N LEU A 7 -5.80 0.83 -5.36
CA LEU A 7 -5.25 1.83 -6.27
C LEU A 7 -5.90 1.64 -7.64
N LEU A 8 -6.55 2.68 -8.15
CA LEU A 8 -7.30 2.64 -9.41
C LEU A 8 -6.42 2.85 -10.67
N ALA A 9 -5.11 2.66 -10.50
CA ALA A 9 -4.10 2.70 -11.56
C ALA A 9 -2.77 2.13 -11.02
N THR A 10 -1.87 1.75 -11.93
CA THR A 10 -0.46 1.48 -11.61
C THR A 10 0.22 2.78 -11.15
N PRO A 11 0.77 2.85 -9.92
CA PRO A 11 1.45 4.04 -9.45
C PRO A 11 2.75 4.28 -10.25
N ALA A 12 3.02 5.55 -10.58
CA ALA A 12 4.23 5.94 -11.32
C ALA A 12 5.54 5.80 -10.52
N SER A 13 5.43 5.60 -9.21
CA SER A 13 6.52 5.45 -8.26
C SER A 13 6.27 4.23 -7.39
N THR A 14 7.34 3.66 -6.84
CA THR A 14 7.24 2.58 -5.85
C THR A 14 6.80 3.07 -4.48
N SER A 15 6.68 4.38 -4.26
CA SER A 15 6.14 4.94 -3.02
C SER A 15 4.93 5.83 -3.29
N PHE A 16 3.89 5.65 -2.48
CA PHE A 16 2.66 6.43 -2.51
C PHE A 16 2.09 6.57 -1.09
N GLU A 17 1.22 7.57 -0.92
CA GLU A 17 0.60 7.88 0.37
C GLU A 17 -0.91 7.66 0.32
N ILE A 18 -1.42 6.92 1.30
CA ILE A 18 -2.85 6.73 1.52
C ILE A 18 -3.29 7.74 2.59
N LYS A 19 -3.86 8.86 2.14
CA LYS A 19 -4.30 9.93 3.03
C LYS A 19 -5.48 9.49 3.89
N GLY A 20 -5.52 9.96 5.13
CA GLY A 20 -6.58 9.66 6.10
C GLY A 20 -6.52 8.26 6.71
N LEU A 21 -5.65 7.37 6.21
CA LEU A 21 -5.43 6.06 6.82
C LEU A 21 -4.55 6.21 8.08
N ARG A 22 -4.92 5.47 9.13
CA ARG A 22 -4.14 5.34 10.36
C ARG A 22 -3.94 3.86 10.65
N CYS A 23 -2.69 3.46 10.77
CA CYS A 23 -2.29 2.09 11.06
C CYS A 23 -1.75 2.00 12.49
N ALA A 24 -2.10 0.93 13.21
CA ALA A 24 -1.45 0.59 14.48
C ALA A 24 0.01 0.14 14.24
N PRO A 25 0.91 0.23 15.23
CA PRO A 25 2.33 -0.11 15.06
C PRO A 25 2.60 -1.54 14.55
N ASP A 26 1.70 -2.48 14.81
CA ASP A 26 1.75 -3.89 14.41
C ASP A 26 0.97 -4.19 13.11
N THR A 27 0.51 -3.14 12.40
CA THR A 27 -0.21 -3.31 11.13
C THR A 27 0.71 -3.89 10.06
N GLU A 28 0.20 -4.92 9.39
CA GLU A 28 0.82 -5.48 8.21
C GLU A 28 0.10 -4.97 6.96
N ILE A 29 0.84 -4.47 5.96
CA ILE A 29 0.28 -4.07 4.67
C ILE A 29 0.83 -5.02 3.60
N LYS A 30 -0.02 -5.57 2.74
CA LYS A 30 0.36 -6.49 1.66
C LYS A 30 -0.25 -6.05 0.34
N LEU A 31 0.51 -6.19 -0.74
CA LEU A 31 -0.05 -6.18 -2.10
C LEU A 31 -0.66 -7.56 -2.37
N LEU A 32 -1.94 -7.62 -2.73
CA LEU A 32 -2.59 -8.88 -3.06
C LEU A 32 -1.92 -9.54 -4.28
N GLY A 33 -1.71 -10.85 -4.20
CA GLY A 33 -0.90 -11.60 -5.17
C GLY A 33 0.60 -11.61 -4.87
N GLY A 34 1.07 -10.76 -3.94
CA GLY A 34 2.44 -10.77 -3.42
C GLY A 34 2.54 -11.51 -2.08
N PRO A 35 3.61 -12.28 -1.84
CA PRO A 35 3.78 -13.00 -0.57
C PRO A 35 4.33 -12.12 0.57
N GLN A 36 4.85 -10.93 0.24
CA GLN A 36 5.63 -10.10 1.16
C GLN A 36 4.82 -8.95 1.74
N SER A 37 5.07 -8.66 3.01
CA SER A 37 4.63 -7.44 3.68
C SER A 37 5.40 -6.24 3.13
N LEU A 38 4.70 -5.14 2.88
CA LEU A 38 5.24 -3.91 2.37
C LEU A 38 5.80 -3.06 3.50
N ALA A 39 6.90 -2.36 3.23
CA ALA A 39 7.39 -1.35 4.14
C ALA A 39 6.41 -0.18 4.15
N TRP A 40 6.11 0.35 5.34
CA TRP A 40 5.28 1.53 5.49
C TRP A 40 5.72 2.36 6.69
N ARG A 41 5.32 3.64 6.68
CA ARG A 41 5.46 4.52 7.84
C ARG A 41 4.25 5.42 7.97
N ALA A 42 3.91 5.76 9.21
CA ALA A 42 2.94 6.82 9.46
C ALA A 42 3.48 8.18 9.00
N THR A 43 2.59 9.04 8.52
CA THR A 43 2.85 10.44 8.19
C THR A 43 1.75 11.29 8.82
N ASP A 44 1.95 12.61 8.85
CA ASP A 44 0.92 13.54 9.34
C ASP A 44 -0.39 13.40 8.54
N ALA A 45 -0.30 13.17 7.22
CA ALA A 45 -1.45 13.09 6.32
C ALA A 45 -2.04 11.67 6.18
N GLY A 46 -1.33 10.60 6.58
CA GLY A 46 -1.79 9.24 6.35
C GLY A 46 -0.74 8.17 6.62
N VAL A 47 -0.59 7.26 5.65
CA VAL A 47 0.40 6.19 5.63
C VAL A 47 1.14 6.21 4.29
N ALA A 48 2.46 6.31 4.34
CA ALA A 48 3.31 6.14 3.16
C ALA A 48 3.70 4.67 3.03
N VAL A 49 3.35 4.05 1.91
CA VAL A 49 3.65 2.66 1.58
C VAL A 49 4.78 2.63 0.53
N THR A 50 5.67 1.66 0.64
CA THR A 50 6.75 1.41 -0.31
C THR A 50 6.66 0.00 -0.86
N LEU A 51 6.52 -0.09 -2.18
CA LEU A 51 6.59 -1.32 -2.96
C LEU A 51 8.05 -1.74 -3.13
N PRO A 52 8.36 -3.06 -3.12
CA PRO A 52 9.72 -3.56 -3.33
C PRO A 52 10.25 -3.30 -4.75
N GLY A 53 9.35 -3.03 -5.71
CA GLY A 53 9.66 -2.68 -7.08
C GLY A 53 8.42 -2.16 -7.80
N PRO A 54 8.54 -1.77 -9.08
CA PRO A 54 7.39 -1.37 -9.89
C PRO A 54 6.38 -2.52 -9.98
N PRO A 55 5.09 -2.31 -9.68
CA PRO A 55 4.09 -3.35 -9.84
C PRO A 55 3.87 -3.62 -11.34
N SER A 56 3.40 -4.82 -11.67
CA SER A 56 3.02 -5.16 -13.05
C SER A 56 1.92 -4.24 -13.55
N ASP A 57 1.85 -4.00 -14.86
CA ASP A 57 0.78 -3.17 -15.39
C ASP A 57 -0.60 -3.83 -15.19
N SER A 58 -1.56 -3.07 -14.69
CA SER A 58 -2.91 -3.53 -14.32
C SER A 58 -3.86 -2.33 -14.18
N PRO A 59 -5.17 -2.48 -14.49
CA PRO A 59 -6.15 -1.42 -14.24
C PRO A 59 -6.28 -1.05 -12.75
N ALA A 60 -5.93 -1.95 -11.83
CA ALA A 60 -5.95 -1.68 -10.41
C ALA A 60 -5.00 -2.60 -9.62
N HIS A 61 -4.63 -2.15 -8.42
CA HIS A 61 -3.83 -2.88 -7.45
C HIS A 61 -4.54 -2.88 -6.09
N ALA A 62 -4.70 -4.04 -5.48
CA ALA A 62 -5.38 -4.15 -4.18
C ALA A 62 -4.38 -4.40 -3.05
N LEU A 63 -4.54 -3.64 -1.97
CA LEU A 63 -3.82 -3.80 -0.71
C LEU A 63 -4.74 -4.40 0.34
N ARG A 64 -4.12 -5.09 1.30
CA ARG A 64 -4.75 -5.54 2.54
C ARG A 64 -3.89 -5.15 3.73
#